data_AF-A0A9D5J6W2-F1
#
_entry.id   AF-A0A9D5J6W2-F1
#
_cell.length_a   1.000
_cell.length_b   1.000
_cell.length_c   1.000
_cell.angle_alpha   90.00
_cell.angle_beta   90.00
_cell.angle_gamma   90.00
#
_symmetry.space_group_name_H-M   'P 1'
#
loop_
_entity.id
_entity.type
_entity.pdbx_description
1 polymer ?
#
loop_
_entity_poly.entity_id
_entity_poly.type
_entity_poly.pdbx_seq_one_letter_code
_entity_poly.pdbx_strand_id
1 'polypeptide(L)'
;MMDCRAALVNADGHYEAALKGLIEQGVAKAAKKAERAANEGLVSQYIHPGGKIGVLIEINCETDFVARNDSFRELVRDIAMHIAAMPAQYVSRDQVPEADVAALRAKFAADAAGKPAQVVERIVEGKLNKWFEEHVLLDQPFVKDDDKSVGELIASRVGTLGENIRVRRFAKFALGEP
;
A
#
# COMPACT_ATOMS: atom_id res chain seq x y z
N MET A 1 23.12 8.99 -1.56
CA MET A 1 24.32 8.54 -0.81
C MET A 1 24.38 9.07 0.63
N MET A 2 24.01 10.33 0.91
CA MET A 2 24.00 10.86 2.29
C MET A 2 22.99 10.14 3.20
N ASP A 3 21.80 9.79 2.69
CA ASP A 3 20.74 9.18 3.50
C ASP A 3 21.11 7.80 4.05
N CYS A 4 21.73 6.92 3.25
CA CYS A 4 22.19 5.61 3.71
C CYS A 4 23.25 5.74 4.81
N ARG A 5 24.17 6.69 4.66
CA ARG A 5 25.20 6.96 5.68
C ARG A 5 24.56 7.52 6.95
N ALA A 6 23.65 8.47 6.84
CA ALA A 6 22.94 9.04 7.98
C ALA A 6 22.11 7.98 8.73
N ALA A 7 21.42 7.09 8.01
CA ALA A 7 20.66 6.01 8.61
C ALA A 7 21.55 5.02 9.37
N LEU A 8 22.71 4.64 8.81
CA LEU A 8 23.67 3.78 9.50
C LEU A 8 24.28 4.46 10.72
N VAL A 9 24.60 5.76 10.65
CA VAL A 9 25.11 6.52 11.79
C VAL A 9 24.05 6.62 12.90
N ASN A 10 22.80 6.92 12.56
CA ASN A 10 21.71 7.02 13.54
C ASN A 10 21.34 5.67 14.17
N ALA A 11 21.65 4.57 13.48
CA ALA A 11 21.44 3.22 13.97
C ALA A 11 22.70 2.60 14.61
N ASP A 12 23.75 3.40 14.88
CA ASP A 12 25.03 2.92 15.44
C ASP A 12 25.65 1.74 14.67
N GLY A 13 25.45 1.71 13.35
CA GLY A 13 25.92 0.64 12.47
C GLY A 13 25.02 -0.60 12.41
N HIS A 14 23.92 -0.65 13.15
CA HIS A 14 22.95 -1.75 13.09
C HIS A 14 22.16 -1.73 11.79
N TYR A 15 22.43 -2.70 10.92
CA TYR A 15 21.86 -2.76 9.57
C TYR A 15 20.33 -2.78 9.55
N GLU A 16 19.68 -3.65 10.33
CA GLU A 16 18.21 -3.77 10.33
C GLU A 16 17.54 -2.50 10.84
N ALA A 17 18.08 -1.90 11.91
CA ALA A 17 17.59 -0.63 12.43
C ALA A 17 17.79 0.53 11.44
N ALA A 18 18.93 0.56 10.72
CA ALA A 18 19.19 1.53 9.66
C ALA A 18 18.21 1.35 8.48
N LEU A 19 17.93 0.12 8.09
CA LEU A 19 16.96 -0.21 7.04
C LEU A 19 15.56 0.27 7.43
N LYS A 20 15.12 -0.03 8.64
CA LYS A 20 13.84 0.44 9.17
C LYS A 20 13.76 1.96 9.18
N GLY A 21 14.81 2.65 9.63
CA GLY A 21 14.89 4.11 9.62
C GLY A 21 14.82 4.69 8.20
N LEU A 22 15.40 4.03 7.19
CA LEU A 22 15.28 4.46 5.79
C LEU A 22 13.85 4.30 5.25
N ILE A 23 13.13 3.24 5.65
CA ILE A 23 11.73 3.04 5.29
C ILE A 23 10.88 4.17 5.90
N GLU A 24 11.03 4.44 7.19
CA GLU A 24 10.33 5.53 7.89
C GLU A 24 10.60 6.90 7.24
N GLN A 25 11.85 7.18 6.87
CA GLN A 25 12.22 8.38 6.11
C GLN A 25 11.57 8.41 4.71
N GLY A 26 11.49 7.26 4.04
CA GLY A 26 10.79 7.10 2.77
C GLY A 26 9.31 7.47 2.89
N VAL A 27 8.63 6.97 3.91
CA VAL A 27 7.23 7.30 4.24
C VAL A 27 7.08 8.81 4.47
N ALA A 28 7.96 9.42 5.25
CA ALA A 28 7.93 10.86 5.49
C ALA A 28 8.16 11.68 4.19
N LYS A 29 9.07 11.24 3.32
CA LYS A 29 9.29 11.88 2.01
C LYS A 29 8.09 11.72 1.08
N ALA A 30 7.44 10.56 1.08
CA ALA A 30 6.24 10.30 0.31
C ALA A 30 5.10 11.21 0.77
N ALA A 31 4.86 11.32 2.08
CA ALA A 31 3.86 12.22 2.64
C ALA A 31 4.07 13.69 2.20
N LYS A 32 5.32 14.19 2.23
CA LYS A 32 5.67 15.54 1.76
C LYS A 32 5.44 15.77 0.25
N LYS A 33 5.34 14.70 -0.54
CA LYS A 33 5.16 14.75 -1.99
C LYS A 33 3.73 14.38 -2.42
N ALA A 34 2.91 13.84 -1.52
CA ALA A 34 1.57 13.33 -1.83
C ALA A 34 0.65 14.35 -2.49
N GLU A 35 0.78 15.64 -2.14
CA GLU A 35 -0.01 16.74 -2.72
C GLU A 35 0.45 17.17 -4.13
N ARG A 36 1.62 16.72 -4.58
CA ARG A 36 2.13 17.06 -5.91
C ARG A 36 1.30 16.36 -6.97
N ALA A 37 1.00 17.08 -8.05
CA ALA A 37 0.29 16.52 -9.18
C ALA A 37 1.10 15.38 -9.82
N ALA A 38 0.53 14.18 -9.83
CA ALA A 38 1.06 13.00 -10.51
C ALA A 38 0.10 12.62 -11.64
N ASN A 39 0.36 13.14 -12.84
CA ASN A 39 -0.51 12.97 -14.02
C ASN A 39 0.16 12.14 -15.13
N GLU A 40 1.47 11.87 -15.01
CA GLU A 40 2.19 10.92 -15.86
C GLU A 40 2.14 9.53 -15.24
N GLY A 41 2.65 8.50 -15.92
CA GLY A 41 2.77 7.14 -15.36
C GLY A 41 2.41 6.05 -16.36
N LEU A 42 1.85 4.95 -15.87
CA LEU A 42 1.54 3.77 -16.68
C LEU A 42 0.17 3.19 -16.35
N VAL A 43 -0.53 2.82 -17.42
CA VAL A 43 -1.57 1.79 -17.35
C VAL A 43 -0.92 0.46 -17.71
N SER A 44 -1.04 -0.52 -16.83
CA SER A 44 -0.45 -1.84 -17.00
C SER A 44 -1.48 -2.92 -16.75
N GLN A 45 -1.21 -4.11 -17.28
CA GLN A 45 -2.04 -5.29 -17.06
C GLN A 45 -1.21 -6.44 -16.49
N TYR A 46 -1.87 -7.29 -15.71
CA TYR A 46 -1.34 -8.58 -15.31
C TYR A 46 -2.39 -9.66 -15.60
N ILE A 47 -2.02 -10.63 -16.42
CA ILE A 47 -2.85 -11.81 -16.70
C ILE A 47 -2.18 -12.99 -16.02
N HIS A 48 -2.88 -13.59 -15.06
CA HIS A 48 -2.37 -14.75 -14.35
C HIS A 48 -2.27 -15.95 -15.31
N PRO A 49 -1.23 -16.82 -15.20
CA PRO A 49 -1.14 -18.02 -16.01
C PRO A 49 -2.44 -18.83 -16.02
N GLY A 50 -2.86 -19.25 -17.21
CA GLY A 50 -4.16 -19.91 -17.43
C GLY A 50 -5.32 -18.95 -17.74
N GLY A 51 -5.11 -17.64 -17.71
CA GLY A 51 -6.06 -16.64 -18.24
C GLY A 51 -7.36 -16.49 -17.45
N LYS A 52 -7.43 -17.01 -16.23
CA LYS A 52 -8.63 -16.97 -15.37
C LYS A 52 -8.71 -15.72 -14.49
N ILE A 53 -7.61 -15.00 -14.31
CA ILE A 53 -7.55 -13.76 -13.53
C ILE A 53 -6.82 -12.72 -14.36
N GLY A 54 -7.42 -11.53 -14.48
CA GLY A 54 -6.84 -10.37 -15.15
C GLY A 54 -6.94 -9.13 -14.27
N VAL A 55 -5.88 -8.34 -14.25
CA VAL A 55 -5.82 -7.06 -13.55
C VAL A 55 -5.43 -5.97 -14.53
N LEU A 56 -6.11 -4.83 -14.47
CA LEU A 56 -5.71 -3.58 -15.10
C LEU A 56 -5.45 -2.56 -14.00
N ILE A 57 -4.33 -1.86 -14.04
CA ILE A 57 -3.95 -0.87 -13.02
C ILE A 57 -3.42 0.40 -13.67
N GLU A 58 -3.77 1.54 -13.09
CA GLU A 58 -3.18 2.85 -13.39
C GLU A 58 -2.36 3.32 -12.19
N ILE A 59 -1.05 3.49 -12.37
CA ILE A 59 -0.16 4.10 -11.37
C ILE A 59 0.44 5.35 -11.98
N ASN A 60 0.33 6.46 -11.27
CA ASN A 60 0.87 7.74 -11.72
C ASN A 60 2.20 8.09 -11.05
N CYS A 61 3.03 8.86 -11.76
CA CYS A 61 4.19 9.60 -11.27
C CYS A 61 4.13 11.07 -11.73
N GLU A 62 5.14 11.89 -11.38
CA GLU A 62 5.16 13.32 -11.74
C GLU A 62 5.60 13.51 -13.21
N THR A 63 6.56 12.72 -13.69
CA THR A 63 7.14 12.88 -15.04
C THR A 63 7.16 11.60 -15.88
N ASP A 64 7.22 11.76 -17.21
CA ASP A 64 7.34 10.64 -18.15
C ASP A 64 8.72 9.96 -18.09
N PHE A 65 9.75 10.66 -17.60
CA PHE A 65 11.07 10.10 -17.34
C PHE A 65 11.02 9.00 -16.29
N VAL A 66 10.31 9.23 -15.17
CA VAL A 66 10.11 8.19 -14.14
C VAL A 66 9.19 7.08 -14.67
N ALA A 67 8.18 7.41 -15.47
CA ALA A 67 7.29 6.40 -16.07
C ALA A 67 8.06 5.37 -16.94
N ARG A 68 9.16 5.79 -17.57
CA ARG A 68 10.02 4.92 -18.40
C ARG A 68 11.11 4.20 -17.61
N ASN A 69 11.33 4.52 -16.34
CA ASN A 69 12.34 3.91 -15.50
C ASN A 69 12.00 2.45 -15.17
N ASP A 70 12.98 1.54 -15.27
CA ASP A 70 12.74 0.11 -15.06
C ASP A 70 12.26 -0.22 -13.65
N SER A 71 12.74 0.48 -12.62
CA SER A 71 12.28 0.28 -11.23
C SER A 71 10.84 0.73 -11.02
N PHE A 72 10.37 1.75 -11.76
CA PHE A 72 8.96 2.14 -11.75
C PHE A 72 8.10 1.09 -12.47
N ARG A 73 8.54 0.61 -13.64
CA ARG A 73 7.85 -0.44 -14.41
C ARG A 73 7.74 -1.75 -13.64
N GLU A 74 8.78 -2.11 -12.91
CA GLU A 74 8.79 -3.27 -12.00
C GLU A 74 7.78 -3.09 -10.87
N LEU A 75 7.76 -1.93 -10.19
CA LEU A 75 6.76 -1.62 -9.17
C LEU A 75 5.33 -1.80 -9.68
N VAL A 76 5.03 -1.25 -10.87
CA VAL A 76 3.70 -1.34 -11.47
C VAL A 76 3.30 -2.79 -11.73
N ARG A 77 4.22 -3.60 -12.28
CA ARG A 77 3.98 -5.03 -12.54
C ARG A 77 3.75 -5.81 -11.24
N ASP A 78 4.53 -5.50 -10.22
CA ASP A 78 4.48 -6.17 -8.93
C ASP A 78 3.18 -5.89 -8.17
N ILE A 79 2.71 -4.64 -8.20
CA ILE A 79 1.41 -4.27 -7.63
C ILE A 79 0.27 -4.92 -8.42
N ALA A 80 0.35 -4.96 -9.76
CA ALA A 80 -0.65 -5.65 -10.59
C ALA A 80 -0.76 -7.15 -10.26
N MET A 81 0.39 -7.81 -10.07
CA MET A 81 0.45 -9.21 -9.64
C MET A 81 -0.09 -9.40 -8.22
N HIS A 82 0.23 -8.48 -7.31
CA HIS A 82 -0.29 -8.49 -5.95
C HIS A 82 -1.83 -8.41 -5.91
N ILE A 83 -2.44 -7.50 -6.69
CA ILE A 83 -3.91 -7.40 -6.81
C ILE A 83 -4.51 -8.69 -7.39
N ALA A 84 -3.80 -9.38 -8.28
CA ALA A 84 -4.29 -10.66 -8.78
C ALA A 84 -4.35 -11.72 -7.67
N ALA A 85 -3.37 -11.72 -6.77
CA ALA A 85 -3.27 -12.67 -5.66
C ALA A 85 -4.16 -12.31 -4.45
N MET A 86 -4.32 -11.01 -4.16
CA MET A 86 -5.00 -10.51 -2.95
C MET A 86 -6.36 -9.87 -3.28
N PRO A 87 -7.37 -9.95 -2.40
CA PRO A 87 -8.72 -9.44 -2.65
C PRO A 87 -8.86 -7.94 -2.31
N ALA A 88 -7.99 -7.07 -2.85
CA ALA A 88 -8.14 -5.62 -2.65
C ALA A 88 -9.44 -5.10 -3.29
N GLN A 89 -10.20 -4.33 -2.53
CA GLN A 89 -11.43 -3.66 -2.98
C GLN A 89 -11.25 -2.15 -3.13
N TYR A 90 -10.41 -1.57 -2.28
CA TYR A 90 -10.12 -0.14 -2.25
C TYR A 90 -8.62 0.09 -2.46
N VAL A 91 -8.24 1.23 -3.02
CA VAL A 91 -6.81 1.59 -3.06
C VAL A 91 -6.35 1.99 -1.66
N SER A 92 -7.08 2.89 -1.01
CA SER A 92 -6.68 3.55 0.24
C SER A 92 -7.87 3.68 1.20
N ARG A 93 -7.60 3.88 2.49
CA ARG A 93 -8.65 3.90 3.54
C ARG A 93 -9.70 5.00 3.33
N ASP A 94 -9.32 6.13 2.72
CA ASP A 94 -10.22 7.25 2.39
C ASP A 94 -11.22 6.93 1.26
N GLN A 95 -10.98 5.86 0.50
CA GLN A 95 -11.93 5.37 -0.50
C GLN A 95 -13.01 4.45 0.09
N VAL A 96 -12.84 4.02 1.34
CA VAL A 96 -13.85 3.20 2.04
C VAL A 96 -15.01 4.10 2.47
N PRO A 97 -16.26 3.79 2.11
CA PRO A 97 -17.40 4.61 2.52
C PRO A 97 -17.49 4.75 4.04
N GLU A 98 -17.70 5.98 4.53
CA GLU A 98 -17.77 6.25 5.97
C GLU A 98 -18.87 5.45 6.67
N ALA A 99 -20.00 5.22 5.98
CA ALA A 99 -21.09 4.39 6.45
C ALA A 99 -20.65 2.93 6.69
N ASP A 100 -19.80 2.37 5.83
CA ASP A 100 -19.30 1.00 5.96
C ASP A 100 -18.31 0.90 7.12
N VAL A 101 -17.41 1.89 7.27
CA VAL A 101 -16.49 1.97 8.42
C VAL A 101 -17.27 2.06 9.73
N ALA A 102 -18.32 2.88 9.80
CA ALA A 102 -19.17 3.01 10.98
C ALA A 102 -19.92 1.70 11.29
N ALA A 103 -20.45 1.03 10.26
CA ALA A 103 -21.13 -0.25 10.41
C ALA A 103 -20.17 -1.36 10.91
N LEU A 104 -18.97 -1.44 10.35
CA LEU A 104 -17.92 -2.37 10.82
C LEU A 104 -17.53 -2.09 12.27
N ARG A 105 -17.35 -0.82 12.63
CA ARG A 105 -17.02 -0.41 14.00
C ARG A 105 -18.10 -0.82 14.99
N ALA A 106 -19.37 -0.59 14.67
CA ALA A 106 -20.50 -0.98 15.49
C ALA A 106 -20.59 -2.50 15.64
N LYS A 107 -20.41 -3.25 14.54
CA LYS A 107 -20.37 -4.72 14.54
C LYS A 107 -19.27 -5.24 15.47
N PHE A 108 -18.05 -4.73 15.33
CA PHE A 108 -16.92 -5.17 16.16
C PHE A 108 -17.07 -4.78 17.63
N ALA A 109 -17.73 -3.66 17.92
CA ALA A 109 -18.03 -3.24 19.30
C ALA A 109 -19.06 -4.18 19.95
N ALA A 110 -20.09 -4.59 19.19
CA ALA A 110 -21.08 -5.56 19.65
C ALA A 110 -20.43 -6.92 19.97
N ASP A 111 -19.49 -7.39 19.14
CA ASP A 111 -18.72 -8.62 19.41
C ASP A 111 -17.87 -8.55 20.69
N ALA A 112 -17.57 -7.35 21.18
CA ALA A 112 -16.75 -7.10 22.36
C ALA A 112 -17.58 -6.72 23.59
N ALA A 113 -18.91 -6.89 23.54
CA ALA A 113 -19.81 -6.57 24.63
C ALA A 113 -19.41 -7.25 25.96
N GLY A 114 -19.65 -6.55 27.07
CA GLY A 114 -19.33 -7.03 28.42
C GLY A 114 -17.88 -6.78 28.87
N LYS A 115 -17.04 -6.15 28.03
CA LYS A 115 -15.69 -5.71 28.40
C LYS A 115 -15.66 -4.23 28.77
N PRO A 116 -14.65 -3.76 29.53
CA PRO A 116 -14.46 -2.34 29.80
C PRO A 116 -14.31 -1.53 28.50
N ALA A 117 -14.80 -0.28 28.49
CA ALA A 117 -14.83 0.58 27.29
C ALA A 117 -13.45 0.69 26.59
N GLN A 118 -12.38 0.92 27.36
CA GLN A 118 -11.01 0.99 26.81
C GLN A 118 -10.55 -0.32 26.15
N VAL A 119 -11.01 -1.47 26.65
CA VAL A 119 -10.69 -2.78 26.06
C VAL A 119 -11.49 -3.00 24.79
N VAL A 120 -12.76 -2.57 24.77
CA VAL A 120 -13.61 -2.61 23.58
C VAL A 120 -13.01 -1.78 22.46
N GLU A 121 -12.62 -0.54 22.73
CA GLU A 121 -12.01 0.35 21.74
C GLU A 121 -10.77 -0.26 21.11
N ARG A 122 -9.85 -0.81 21.93
CA ARG A 122 -8.65 -1.48 21.43
C ARG A 122 -8.95 -2.71 20.57
N ILE A 123 -9.97 -3.49 20.94
CA ILE A 123 -10.39 -4.67 20.16
C ILE A 123 -10.98 -4.24 18.82
N VAL A 124 -11.83 -3.22 18.84
CA VAL A 124 -12.47 -2.66 17.64
C VAL A 124 -11.42 -2.12 16.68
N GLU A 125 -10.46 -1.35 17.18
CA GLU A 125 -9.36 -0.81 16.40
C GLU A 125 -8.50 -1.92 15.77
N GLY A 126 -8.15 -2.95 16.54
CA GLY A 126 -7.39 -4.10 16.03
C GLY A 126 -8.14 -4.86 14.94
N LYS A 127 -9.44 -5.12 15.13
CA LYS A 127 -10.29 -5.78 14.13
C LYS A 127 -10.45 -4.92 12.86
N LEU A 128 -10.58 -3.61 13.03
CA LEU A 128 -10.71 -2.68 11.92
C LEU A 128 -9.42 -2.59 11.10
N ASN A 129 -8.26 -2.53 11.76
CA ASN A 129 -6.96 -2.56 11.08
C ASN A 129 -6.78 -3.86 10.29
N LYS A 130 -7.12 -5.02 10.88
CA LYS A 130 -7.09 -6.29 10.15
C LYS A 130 -8.02 -6.29 8.94
N TRP A 131 -9.20 -5.70 9.05
CA TRP A 131 -10.11 -5.57 7.92
C TRP A 131 -9.50 -4.70 6.81
N PHE A 132 -8.85 -3.59 7.16
CA PHE A 132 -8.13 -2.77 6.18
C PHE A 132 -6.97 -3.53 5.52
N GLU A 133 -6.17 -4.27 6.27
CA GLU A 133 -5.09 -5.14 5.73
C GLU A 133 -5.62 -6.21 4.77
N GLU A 134 -6.89 -6.59 4.85
CA GLU A 134 -7.52 -7.55 3.94
C GLU A 134 -8.14 -6.88 2.70
N HIS A 135 -8.70 -5.67 2.83
CA HIS A 135 -9.57 -5.05 1.82
C HIS A 135 -9.00 -3.80 1.13
N VAL A 136 -7.97 -3.16 1.72
CA VAL A 136 -7.36 -1.92 1.23
C VAL A 136 -5.95 -2.21 0.71
N LEU A 137 -5.71 -1.93 -0.57
CA LEU A 137 -4.46 -2.24 -1.25
C LEU A 137 -3.23 -1.70 -0.52
N LEU A 138 -3.24 -0.42 -0.12
CA LEU A 138 -2.07 0.20 0.53
C LEU A 138 -1.74 -0.38 1.91
N ASP A 139 -2.73 -0.99 2.58
CA ASP A 139 -2.57 -1.62 3.90
C ASP A 139 -2.21 -3.11 3.80
N GLN A 140 -2.37 -3.73 2.63
CA GLN A 140 -2.08 -5.15 2.44
C GLN A 140 -0.56 -5.44 2.57
N PRO A 141 -0.18 -6.51 3.30
CA PRO A 141 1.18 -7.05 3.26
C PRO A 141 1.54 -7.46 1.84
N PHE A 142 2.72 -7.06 1.36
CA PHE A 142 3.09 -7.28 -0.03
C PHE A 142 3.41 -8.77 -0.29
N VAL A 143 2.83 -9.32 -1.37
CA VAL A 143 2.84 -10.78 -1.63
C VAL A 143 4.23 -11.39 -1.84
N LYS A 144 5.22 -10.57 -2.21
CA LYS A 144 6.60 -11.02 -2.41
C LYS A 144 7.50 -10.77 -1.19
N ASP A 145 7.02 -10.00 -0.22
CA ASP A 145 7.76 -9.56 0.97
C ASP A 145 6.75 -9.03 1.99
N ASP A 146 6.31 -9.90 2.89
CA ASP A 146 5.25 -9.65 3.88
C ASP A 146 5.73 -8.83 5.08
N ASP A 147 7.03 -8.51 5.16
CA ASP A 147 7.58 -7.60 6.16
C ASP A 147 7.16 -6.13 5.94
N LYS A 148 6.56 -5.82 4.77
CA LYS A 148 6.08 -4.48 4.43
C LYS A 148 4.76 -4.50 3.69
N SER A 149 3.99 -3.44 3.88
CA SER A 149 2.78 -3.16 3.13
C SER A 149 3.08 -2.66 1.70
N VAL A 150 2.07 -2.71 0.83
CA VAL A 150 2.15 -2.09 -0.50
C VAL A 150 2.38 -0.57 -0.39
N GLY A 151 1.79 0.09 0.62
CA GLY A 151 2.03 1.50 0.90
C GLY A 151 3.48 1.81 1.21
N GLU A 152 4.13 0.99 2.04
CA GLU A 152 5.56 1.12 2.36
C GLU A 152 6.46 0.81 1.17
N LEU A 153 6.09 -0.17 0.34
CA LEU A 153 6.78 -0.44 -0.93
C LEU A 153 6.75 0.79 -1.85
N ILE A 154 5.58 1.44 -2.00
CA ILE A 154 5.45 2.68 -2.78
C ILE A 154 6.27 3.80 -2.16
N ALA A 155 6.19 4.00 -0.85
CA ALA A 155 6.95 5.03 -0.15
C ALA A 155 8.46 4.86 -0.30
N SER A 156 8.96 3.62 -0.25
CA SER A 156 10.37 3.29 -0.53
C SER A 156 10.77 3.70 -1.96
N ARG A 157 9.89 3.44 -2.94
CA ARG A 157 10.10 3.84 -4.34
C ARG A 157 10.05 5.35 -4.53
N VAL A 158 9.16 6.06 -3.85
CA VAL A 158 9.17 7.55 -3.80
C VAL A 158 10.48 8.07 -3.20
N GLY A 159 10.98 7.44 -2.14
CA GLY A 159 12.26 7.80 -1.52
C GLY A 159 13.45 7.68 -2.47
N THR A 160 13.41 6.70 -3.37
CA THR A 160 14.49 6.41 -4.34
C THR A 160 14.35 7.22 -5.62
N LEU A 161 13.15 7.29 -6.19
CA LEU A 161 12.87 7.95 -7.48
C LEU A 161 12.65 9.47 -7.32
N GLY A 162 12.32 9.93 -6.12
CA GLY A 162 12.19 11.35 -5.82
C GLY A 162 10.93 12.01 -6.37
N GLU A 163 9.95 11.25 -6.83
CA GLU A 163 8.64 11.73 -7.31
C GLU A 163 7.50 11.15 -6.50
N ASN A 164 6.39 11.88 -6.41
CA ASN A 164 5.12 11.35 -5.96
C ASN A 164 4.71 10.16 -6.83
N ILE A 165 4.38 9.03 -6.21
CA ILE A 165 3.88 7.83 -6.88
C ILE A 165 2.57 7.45 -6.21
N ARG A 166 1.51 7.28 -7.01
CA ARG A 166 0.18 6.92 -6.49
C ARG A 166 -0.48 5.86 -7.35
N VAL A 167 -1.16 4.92 -6.72
CA VAL A 167 -2.13 4.06 -7.42
C VAL A 167 -3.39 4.89 -7.63
N ARG A 168 -3.78 5.10 -8.88
CA ARG A 168 -4.98 5.89 -9.21
C ARG A 168 -6.23 5.04 -9.08
N ARG A 169 -6.20 3.84 -9.65
CA ARG A 169 -7.29 2.87 -9.72
C ARG A 169 -6.79 1.54 -10.25
N PHE A 170 -7.54 0.49 -9.97
CA PHE A 170 -7.38 -0.81 -10.60
C PHE A 170 -8.73 -1.45 -10.88
N ALA A 171 -8.74 -2.45 -11.75
CA ALA A 171 -9.84 -3.37 -11.96
C ALA A 171 -9.28 -4.78 -11.95
N LYS A 172 -9.97 -5.69 -11.27
CA LYS A 172 -9.67 -7.12 -11.24
C LYS A 172 -10.87 -7.86 -11.79
N PHE A 173 -10.60 -8.87 -12.62
CA PHE A 173 -11.59 -9.79 -13.14
C PHE A 173 -11.11 -11.20 -12.83
N ALA A 174 -11.96 -12.01 -12.21
CA ALA A 174 -11.75 -13.45 -12.13
C ALA A 174 -12.90 -14.20 -12.82
N LEU A 175 -12.55 -15.26 -13.55
CA LEU A 175 -13.51 -16.10 -14.24
C LEU A 175 -14.46 -16.74 -13.23
N GLY A 176 -15.75 -16.43 -13.35
CA GLY A 176 -16.79 -16.97 -12.48
C GLY A 176 -16.99 -16.23 -11.17
N GLU A 177 -16.36 -15.06 -10.98
CA GLU A 177 -16.85 -14.11 -9.97
C GLU A 177 -18.24 -13.59 -10.36
N PRO A 178 -19.19 -13.54 -9.41
CA PRO A 178 -20.57 -13.09 -9.65
C PRO A 178 -20.70 -11.58 -9.87
#